data_AF-A0AAQ3PJ63-F1
#
_entry.id   AF-A0AAQ3PJ63-F1
#
_cell.length_a   1.000
_cell.length_b   1.000
_cell.length_c   1.000
_cell.angle_alpha   90.00
_cell.angle_beta   90.00
_cell.angle_gamma   90.00
#
_symmetry.space_group_name_H-M   'P 1'
#
loop_
_entity.id
_entity.type
_entity.pdbx_description
1 polymer ?
#
loop_
_entity_poly.entity_id
_entity_poly.type
_entity_poly.pdbx_seq_one_letter_code
_entity_poly.pdbx_strand_id
1 'polypeptide(L)'
;MDRYLYHYERWAANGKSMQKAAEDMDQLRASGIEEMAAALEIGAADLGFLTDAYELVAGGRRVMRWVHAYGYYLDPERDAAKRALFDHLQNDANAWLERLHSCAELERRRTFCVGGEGEGGGSALNETYRAYKKKMQDLTKATRTYFGNLVKAFETDLPEFNSVN
;
A
#
# COMPACT_ATOMS: atom_id res chain seq x y z
N MET A 1 29.12 7.44 4.97
CA MET A 1 28.70 6.85 3.68
C MET A 1 27.40 6.06 3.83
N ASP A 2 27.30 5.29 4.91
CA ASP A 2 26.18 4.38 5.21
C ASP A 2 24.80 5.06 5.28
N ARG A 3 24.74 6.28 5.82
CA ARG A 3 23.48 7.04 5.90
C ARG A 3 22.91 7.38 4.53
N TYR A 4 23.73 7.96 3.64
CA TYR A 4 23.29 8.28 2.28
C TYR A 4 22.80 7.03 1.57
N LEU A 5 23.59 5.94 1.64
CA LEU A 5 23.25 4.68 0.98
C LEU A 5 21.93 4.10 1.50
N TYR A 6 21.74 4.07 2.83
CA TYR A 6 20.51 3.60 3.49
C TYR A 6 19.25 4.28 2.95
N HIS A 7 19.28 5.62 2.83
CA HIS A 7 18.14 6.40 2.38
C HIS A 7 17.96 6.30 0.85
N TYR A 8 19.07 6.33 0.09
CA TYR A 8 19.03 6.20 -1.36
C TYR A 8 18.48 4.85 -1.82
N GLU A 9 18.92 3.74 -1.22
CA GLU A 9 18.45 2.40 -1.58
C GLU A 9 16.94 2.26 -1.37
N ARG A 10 16.41 2.78 -0.25
CA ARG A 10 14.97 2.73 0.03
C ARG A 10 14.18 3.68 -0.86
N TRP A 11 14.71 4.85 -1.16
CA TRP A 11 14.13 5.75 -2.15
C TRP A 11 14.05 5.10 -3.54
N ALA A 12 15.12 4.42 -3.97
CA ALA A 12 15.17 3.74 -5.25
C ALA A 12 14.24 2.52 -5.28
N ALA A 13 14.22 1.72 -4.21
CA ALA A 13 13.36 0.54 -4.07
C ALA A 13 11.87 0.92 -4.12
N ASN A 14 11.46 1.99 -3.42
CA ASN A 14 10.10 2.48 -3.51
C ASN A 14 9.75 3.02 -4.91
N GLY A 15 10.72 3.62 -5.62
CA GLY A 15 10.56 4.00 -7.03
C GLY A 15 10.26 2.81 -7.94
N LYS A 16 11.03 1.73 -7.80
CA LYS A 16 10.80 0.48 -8.54
C LYS A 16 9.47 -0.17 -8.17
N SER A 17 9.14 -0.25 -6.88
CA SER A 17 7.87 -0.84 -6.42
C SER A 17 6.66 -0.03 -6.88
N MET A 18 6.77 1.29 -6.97
CA MET A 18 5.72 2.15 -7.54
C MET A 18 5.48 1.84 -9.03
N GLN A 19 6.54 1.70 -9.83
CA GLN A 19 6.42 1.33 -11.24
C GLN A 19 5.77 -0.05 -11.39
N LYS A 20 6.22 -1.01 -10.58
CA LYS A 20 5.66 -2.37 -10.59
C LYS A 20 4.17 -2.39 -10.27
N ALA A 21 3.74 -1.64 -9.24
CA ALA A 21 2.33 -1.54 -8.89
C ALA A 21 1.48 -0.92 -10.01
N ALA A 22 2.02 0.05 -10.76
CA ALA A 22 1.35 0.63 -11.92
C ALA A 22 1.23 -0.40 -13.07
N GLU A 23 2.32 -1.09 -13.40
CA GLU A 23 2.33 -2.15 -14.42
C GLU A 23 1.34 -3.28 -14.09
N ASP A 24 1.28 -3.71 -12.84
CA ASP A 24 0.35 -4.77 -12.40
C ASP A 24 -1.11 -4.30 -12.48
N MET A 25 -1.37 -3.02 -12.20
CA MET A 25 -2.70 -2.44 -12.38
C MET A 25 -3.07 -2.33 -13.86
N ASP A 26 -2.15 -1.93 -14.74
CA ASP A 26 -2.40 -1.84 -16.18
C ASP A 26 -2.73 -3.22 -16.76
N GLN A 27 -2.00 -4.26 -16.35
CA GLN A 27 -2.30 -5.64 -16.70
C GLN A 27 -3.67 -6.07 -16.20
N LEU A 28 -4.02 -5.72 -14.96
CA LEU A 28 -5.32 -6.03 -14.39
C LEU A 28 -6.46 -5.34 -15.15
N ARG A 29 -6.29 -4.07 -15.55
CA ARG A 29 -7.27 -3.33 -16.36
C ARG A 29 -7.42 -3.89 -17.77
N ALA A 30 -6.35 -4.41 -18.36
CA ALA A 30 -6.36 -4.89 -19.73
C ALA A 30 -7.22 -6.16 -19.92
N SER A 31 -7.20 -7.09 -18.96
CA SER A 31 -8.05 -8.30 -19.03
C SER A 31 -8.46 -8.87 -17.67
N GLY A 32 -7.63 -8.76 -16.64
CA GLY A 32 -7.86 -9.45 -15.38
C GLY A 32 -9.13 -9.04 -14.62
N ILE A 33 -9.59 -7.78 -14.74
CA ILE A 33 -10.88 -7.35 -14.16
C ILE A 33 -12.04 -8.09 -14.82
N GLU A 34 -12.08 -8.14 -16.15
CA GLU A 34 -13.15 -8.79 -16.90
C GLU A 34 -13.16 -10.30 -16.67
N GLU A 35 -11.97 -10.93 -16.65
CA GLU A 35 -11.81 -12.36 -16.33
C GLU A 35 -12.33 -12.68 -14.92
N MET A 36 -11.98 -11.86 -13.92
CA MET A 36 -12.48 -12.02 -12.56
C MET A 36 -13.99 -11.79 -12.46
N ALA A 37 -14.52 -10.79 -13.15
CA ALA A 37 -15.95 -10.49 -13.17
C ALA A 37 -16.76 -11.64 -13.78
N ALA A 38 -16.28 -12.20 -14.90
CA ALA A 38 -16.89 -13.36 -15.55
C ALA A 38 -16.85 -14.60 -14.65
N ALA A 39 -15.72 -14.89 -14.00
CA ALA A 39 -15.59 -16.03 -13.09
C ALA A 39 -16.51 -15.92 -11.85
N LEU A 40 -16.82 -14.70 -11.43
CA LEU A 40 -17.68 -14.41 -10.27
C LEU A 40 -19.15 -14.17 -10.65
N GLU A 41 -19.49 -14.12 -11.94
CA GLU A 41 -20.80 -13.74 -12.44
C GLU A 41 -21.30 -12.38 -11.89
N ILE A 42 -20.38 -11.41 -11.77
CA ILE A 42 -20.67 -10.03 -11.32
C ILE A 42 -20.31 -8.99 -12.38
N GLY A 43 -20.70 -7.73 -12.19
CA GLY A 43 -20.25 -6.65 -13.05
C GLY A 43 -18.82 -6.21 -12.75
N ALA A 44 -18.03 -5.86 -13.77
CA ALA A 44 -16.67 -5.34 -13.61
C ALA A 44 -16.59 -4.11 -12.67
N ALA A 45 -17.66 -3.29 -12.61
CA ALA A 45 -17.76 -2.16 -11.69
C ALA A 45 -17.69 -2.58 -10.21
N ASP A 46 -18.11 -3.79 -9.85
CA ASP A 46 -18.03 -4.30 -8.48
C ASP A 46 -16.59 -4.57 -8.01
N LEU A 47 -15.63 -4.60 -8.94
CA LEU A 47 -14.21 -4.78 -8.72
C LEU A 47 -13.42 -3.45 -8.64
N GLY A 48 -14.11 -2.29 -8.68
CA GLY A 48 -13.47 -0.97 -8.60
C GLY A 48 -12.59 -0.76 -7.36
N PHE A 49 -12.85 -1.51 -6.27
CA PHE A 49 -12.01 -1.49 -5.07
C PHE A 49 -10.56 -1.95 -5.31
N LEU A 50 -10.31 -2.76 -6.35
CA LEU A 50 -8.95 -3.15 -6.75
C LEU A 50 -8.19 -1.93 -7.27
N THR A 51 -8.83 -1.14 -8.13
CA THR A 51 -8.26 0.11 -8.63
C THR A 51 -7.88 1.05 -7.49
N ASP A 52 -8.79 1.27 -6.55
CA ASP A 52 -8.53 2.12 -5.37
C ASP A 52 -7.32 1.62 -4.55
N ALA A 53 -7.18 0.30 -4.40
CA ALA A 53 -6.09 -0.30 -3.66
C ALA A 53 -4.75 -0.13 -4.37
N TYR A 54 -4.66 -0.41 -5.68
CA TYR A 54 -3.42 -0.25 -6.46
C TYR A 54 -2.99 1.21 -6.58
N GLU A 55 -3.94 2.15 -6.77
CA GLU A 55 -3.65 3.58 -6.76
C GLU A 55 -3.09 4.04 -5.41
N LEU A 56 -3.65 3.53 -4.31
CA LEU A 56 -3.12 3.78 -2.97
C LEU A 56 -1.76 3.14 -2.73
N VAL A 57 -1.50 1.93 -3.26
CA VAL A 57 -0.17 1.32 -3.21
C VAL A 57 0.86 2.19 -3.94
N ALA A 58 0.60 2.56 -5.19
CA ALA A 58 1.50 3.39 -5.98
C ALA A 58 1.72 4.77 -5.33
N GLY A 59 0.64 5.41 -4.84
CA GLY A 59 0.68 6.66 -4.10
C GLY A 59 1.49 6.54 -2.80
N GLY A 60 1.29 5.47 -2.03
CA GLY A 60 2.04 5.19 -0.81
C GLY A 60 3.54 5.00 -1.07
N ARG A 61 3.91 4.27 -2.13
CA ARG A 61 5.32 4.14 -2.55
C ARG A 61 5.92 5.49 -2.94
N ARG A 62 5.17 6.34 -3.64
CA ARG A 62 5.61 7.71 -3.94
C ARG A 62 5.86 8.51 -2.67
N VAL A 63 4.97 8.44 -1.67
CA VAL A 63 5.16 9.09 -0.37
C VAL A 63 6.41 8.53 0.32
N MET A 64 6.60 7.21 0.35
CA MET A 64 7.76 6.57 0.98
C MET A 64 9.10 7.02 0.38
N ARG A 65 9.15 7.38 -0.91
CA ARG A 65 10.34 8.01 -1.49
C ARG A 65 10.66 9.34 -0.79
N TRP A 66 9.66 10.20 -0.64
CA TRP A 66 9.83 11.50 0.03
C TRP A 66 10.12 11.35 1.52
N VAL A 67 9.53 10.35 2.17
CA VAL A 67 9.82 9.97 3.56
C VAL A 67 11.31 9.67 3.72
N HIS A 68 11.89 8.80 2.87
CA HIS A 68 13.32 8.51 2.97
C HIS A 68 14.22 9.70 2.64
N ALA A 69 13.80 10.59 1.73
CA ALA A 69 14.52 11.83 1.46
C ALA A 69 14.47 12.79 2.66
N TYR A 70 13.31 12.94 3.31
CA TYR A 70 13.15 13.77 4.51
C TYR A 70 13.98 13.23 5.69
N GLY A 71 13.91 11.92 5.95
CA GLY A 71 14.68 11.28 7.02
C GLY A 71 16.19 11.40 6.86
N TYR A 72 16.70 11.59 5.63
CA TYR A 72 18.11 11.85 5.37
C TYR A 72 18.58 13.22 5.91
N TYR A 73 17.68 14.21 5.98
CA TYR A 73 18.02 15.56 6.44
C TYR A 73 17.80 15.79 7.94
N LEU A 74 17.12 14.87 8.65
CA LEU A 74 16.95 14.96 10.10
C LEU A 74 18.28 14.77 10.82
N ASP A 75 18.73 15.73 11.62
CA ASP A 75 19.99 15.59 12.34
C ASP A 75 19.87 14.51 13.44
N PRO A 76 20.84 13.58 13.56
CA PRO A 76 20.75 12.48 14.52
C PRO A 76 20.72 12.92 15.98
N GLU A 77 21.36 14.04 16.32
CA GLU A 77 21.48 14.55 17.68
C GLU A 77 20.42 15.61 17.96
N ARG A 78 20.35 16.66 17.14
CA ARG A 78 19.42 17.77 17.32
C ARG A 78 17.97 17.32 17.14
N ASP A 79 17.71 16.42 16.19
CA ASP A 79 16.35 16.01 15.84
C ASP A 79 16.02 14.61 16.40
N ALA A 80 16.71 14.14 17.45
CA ALA A 80 16.59 12.76 17.96
C ALA A 80 15.14 12.34 18.30
N ALA A 81 14.39 13.20 18.99
CA ALA A 81 13.00 12.90 19.36
C ALA A 81 12.07 12.92 18.14
N LYS A 82 12.30 13.88 17.23
CA LYS A 82 11.60 13.99 15.94
C LYS A 82 11.83 12.77 15.06
N ARG A 83 13.07 12.27 15.02
CA ARG A 83 13.44 11.01 14.33
C ARG A 83 12.72 9.80 14.92
N ALA A 84 12.60 9.70 16.24
CA ALA A 84 11.89 8.58 16.87
C ALA A 84 10.40 8.56 16.49
N LEU A 85 9.71 9.71 16.53
CA LEU A 85 8.33 9.81 16.09
C LEU A 85 8.18 9.54 14.58
N PHE A 86 9.08 10.12 13.79
CA PHE A 86 9.15 9.91 12.35
C PHE A 86 9.31 8.42 11.99
N ASP A 87 10.26 7.72 12.63
CA ASP A 87 10.52 6.31 12.38
C ASP A 87 9.29 5.46 12.74
N HIS A 88 8.61 5.78 13.84
CA HIS A 88 7.37 5.10 14.23
C HIS A 88 6.26 5.28 13.18
N LEU A 89 5.98 6.51 12.77
CA LEU A 89 4.95 6.81 11.76
C LEU A 89 5.27 6.18 10.40
N GLN A 90 6.54 6.25 9.98
CA GLN A 90 7.00 5.63 8.73
C GLN A 90 6.81 4.12 8.79
N ASN A 91 7.24 3.46 9.88
CA ASN A 91 7.17 2.01 10.02
C ASN A 91 5.72 1.51 10.00
N ASP A 92 4.82 2.19 10.72
CA ASP A 92 3.40 1.84 10.74
C ASP A 92 2.76 2.00 9.37
N ALA A 93 2.96 3.15 8.71
CA ALA A 93 2.43 3.39 7.37
C ALA A 93 2.96 2.35 6.36
N ASN A 94 4.25 2.02 6.41
CA ASN A 94 4.84 1.03 5.52
C ASN A 94 4.28 -0.37 5.79
N ALA A 95 4.09 -0.77 7.05
CA ALA A 95 3.52 -2.06 7.39
C ALA A 95 2.11 -2.25 6.83
N TRP A 96 1.27 -1.20 6.88
CA TRP A 96 -0.06 -1.24 6.27
C TRP A 96 -0.01 -1.24 4.74
N LEU A 97 0.92 -0.50 4.13
CA LEU A 97 1.14 -0.53 2.68
C LEU A 97 1.51 -1.94 2.19
N GLU A 98 2.42 -2.63 2.88
CA GLU A 98 2.82 -3.99 2.52
C GLU A 98 1.66 -4.98 2.64
N ARG A 99 0.83 -4.86 3.69
CA ARG A 99 -0.36 -5.69 3.86
C ARG A 99 -1.37 -5.46 2.73
N LEU A 100 -1.59 -4.19 2.38
CA LEU A 100 -2.46 -3.81 1.26
C LEU A 100 -1.94 -4.39 -0.06
N HIS A 101 -0.67 -4.17 -0.36
CA HIS A 101 -0.05 -4.62 -1.60
C HIS A 101 -0.06 -6.16 -1.73
N SER A 102 0.32 -6.86 -0.66
CA SER A 102 0.25 -8.33 -0.59
C SER A 102 -1.16 -8.87 -0.82
N CYS A 103 -2.18 -8.22 -0.25
CA CYS A 103 -3.58 -8.61 -0.48
C CYS A 103 -4.02 -8.36 -1.94
N ALA A 104 -3.62 -7.22 -2.51
CA ALA A 104 -3.96 -6.85 -3.90
C ALA A 104 -3.27 -7.75 -4.96
N GLU A 105 -2.08 -8.25 -4.67
CA GLU A 105 -1.27 -9.01 -5.62
C GLU A 105 -1.28 -10.53 -5.35
N LEU A 106 -0.90 -10.95 -4.14
CA LEU A 106 -0.68 -12.36 -3.81
C LEU A 106 -1.97 -13.07 -3.45
N GLU A 107 -2.76 -12.49 -2.54
CA GLU A 107 -4.03 -13.10 -2.14
C GLU A 107 -5.01 -13.15 -3.30
N ARG A 108 -5.13 -12.06 -4.07
CA ARG A 108 -5.94 -12.03 -5.30
C ARG A 108 -5.60 -13.18 -6.25
N ARG A 109 -4.31 -13.36 -6.58
CA ARG A 109 -3.89 -14.44 -7.50
C ARG A 109 -4.18 -15.83 -6.93
N ARG A 110 -3.98 -16.03 -5.63
CA ARG A 110 -4.30 -17.31 -4.97
C ARG A 110 -5.79 -17.61 -5.00
N THR A 111 -6.63 -16.60 -4.84
CA THR A 111 -8.08 -16.75 -4.79
C THR A 111 -8.72 -16.91 -6.17
N PHE A 112 -8.19 -16.22 -7.20
CA PHE A 112 -8.87 -16.09 -8.49
C PHE A 112 -8.06 -16.54 -9.72
N CYS A 113 -6.76 -16.86 -9.58
CA CYS A 113 -5.90 -17.22 -10.72
C CYS A 113 -5.30 -18.65 -10.65
N VAL A 114 -5.28 -19.31 -9.49
CA VAL A 114 -4.73 -20.67 -9.36
C VAL A 114 -5.85 -21.71 -9.49
N GLY A 115 -5.98 -22.30 -10.68
CA GLY A 115 -6.40 -23.69 -10.90
C GLY A 115 -7.78 -24.12 -10.40
N GLY A 116 -8.85 -23.68 -11.08
CA GLY A 116 -9.73 -24.52 -11.91
C GLY A 116 -10.28 -25.89 -11.48
N GLU A 117 -10.00 -26.45 -10.30
CA GLU A 117 -10.51 -27.79 -9.90
C GLU A 117 -11.07 -27.80 -8.46
N GLY A 118 -11.66 -26.68 -8.03
CA GLY A 118 -12.47 -26.66 -6.82
C GLY A 118 -13.91 -27.03 -7.16
N GLU A 119 -14.35 -28.22 -6.77
CA GLU A 119 -15.75 -28.66 -6.67
C GLU A 119 -16.58 -27.83 -5.66
N GLY A 120 -16.28 -26.54 -5.50
CA GLY A 120 -17.03 -25.58 -4.71
C GLY A 120 -17.95 -24.82 -5.62
N GLY A 121 -19.24 -25.19 -5.66
CA GLY A 121 -20.26 -24.49 -6.45
C GLY A 121 -20.27 -22.97 -6.19
N GLY A 122 -20.87 -22.20 -7.12
CA GLY A 122 -20.80 -20.73 -7.15
C GLY A 122 -21.12 -19.99 -5.85
N SER A 123 -21.77 -20.62 -4.86
CA SER A 123 -21.96 -20.08 -3.52
C SER A 123 -20.64 -19.90 -2.74
N ALA A 124 -19.72 -20.87 -2.78
CA ALA A 124 -18.47 -20.84 -2.01
C ALA A 124 -17.49 -19.77 -2.56
N LEU A 125 -17.42 -19.65 -3.90
CA LEU A 125 -16.64 -18.63 -4.58
C LEU A 125 -17.15 -17.23 -4.24
N ASN A 126 -18.48 -17.04 -4.19
CA ASN A 126 -19.11 -15.79 -3.82
C ASN A 126 -18.82 -15.37 -2.36
N GLU A 127 -18.80 -16.30 -1.41
CA GLU A 127 -18.41 -16.02 -0.02
C GLU A 127 -16.95 -15.60 0.08
N THR A 128 -16.06 -16.30 -0.63
CA THR A 128 -14.64 -16.00 -0.67
C THR A 128 -14.39 -14.63 -1.29
N TYR A 129 -15.11 -14.29 -2.37
CA TYR A 129 -15.08 -12.95 -2.95
C TYR A 129 -15.55 -11.87 -1.98
N ARG A 130 -16.67 -12.06 -1.27
CA ARG A 130 -17.16 -11.09 -0.28
C ARG A 130 -16.15 -10.86 0.84
N ALA A 131 -15.54 -11.94 1.35
CA ALA A 131 -14.50 -11.85 2.37
C ALA A 131 -13.26 -11.10 1.84
N TYR A 132 -12.82 -11.41 0.62
CA TYR A 132 -11.71 -10.74 -0.04
C TYR A 132 -11.98 -9.24 -0.24
N LYS A 133 -13.13 -8.88 -0.83
CA LYS A 133 -13.55 -7.49 -1.05
C LYS A 133 -13.58 -6.71 0.26
N LYS A 134 -14.20 -7.27 1.31
CA LYS A 134 -14.25 -6.63 2.63
C LYS A 134 -12.85 -6.40 3.19
N LYS A 135 -11.99 -7.42 3.16
CA LYS A 135 -10.61 -7.31 3.66
C LYS A 135 -9.82 -6.25 2.89
N MET A 136 -9.94 -6.21 1.57
CA MET A 136 -9.25 -5.24 0.73
C MET A 136 -9.71 -3.80 1.04
N GLN A 137 -11.01 -3.59 1.25
CA GLN A 137 -11.56 -2.30 1.66
C GLN A 137 -11.09 -1.88 3.06
N ASP A 138 -11.08 -2.80 4.03
CA ASP A 138 -10.60 -2.54 5.39
C ASP A 138 -9.12 -2.16 5.40
N LEU A 139 -8.29 -2.89 4.64
CA LEU A 139 -6.86 -2.57 4.46
C LEU A 139 -6.65 -1.23 3.76
N THR A 140 -7.47 -0.92 2.75
CA THR A 140 -7.41 0.37 2.03
C THR A 140 -7.71 1.51 2.99
N LYS A 141 -8.78 1.39 3.78
CA LYS A 141 -9.16 2.39 4.79
C LYS A 141 -8.05 2.57 5.83
N ALA A 142 -7.53 1.48 6.39
CA ALA A 142 -6.44 1.53 7.37
C ALA A 142 -5.21 2.22 6.76
N THR A 143 -4.78 1.80 5.57
CA THR A 143 -3.61 2.38 4.89
C THR A 143 -3.79 3.88 4.66
N ARG A 144 -4.97 4.34 4.21
CA ARG A 144 -5.25 5.79 4.06
C ARG A 144 -5.09 6.53 5.40
N THR A 145 -5.57 5.97 6.50
CA THR A 145 -5.43 6.58 7.83
C THR A 145 -3.95 6.74 8.22
N TYR A 146 -3.15 5.68 8.13
CA TYR A 146 -1.74 5.74 8.54
C TYR A 146 -0.90 6.64 7.63
N PHE A 147 -1.14 6.62 6.31
CA PHE A 147 -0.50 7.59 5.41
C PHE A 147 -0.97 9.02 5.65
N GLY A 148 -2.25 9.24 5.95
CA GLY A 148 -2.78 10.55 6.31
C GLY A 148 -2.09 11.11 7.56
N ASN A 149 -1.89 10.28 8.59
CA ASN A 149 -1.15 10.67 9.79
C ASN A 149 0.31 11.00 9.47
N LEU A 150 0.98 10.18 8.67
CA LEU A 150 2.37 10.41 8.25
C LEU A 150 2.53 11.71 7.45
N VAL A 151 1.67 11.95 6.46
CA VAL A 151 1.69 13.16 5.64
C VAL A 151 1.39 14.40 6.47
N LYS A 152 0.37 14.34 7.33
CA LYS A 152 0.04 15.46 8.23
C LYS A 152 1.21 15.81 9.14
N ALA A 153 1.89 14.80 9.68
CA ALA A 153 3.08 15.00 10.50
C ALA A 153 4.19 15.72 9.70
N PHE A 154 4.34 15.43 8.41
CA PHE A 154 5.32 16.11 7.55
C PHE A 154 4.94 17.56 7.25
N GLU A 155 3.67 17.80 6.93
CA GLU A 155 3.16 19.15 6.62
C GLU A 155 3.26 20.11 7.81
N THR A 156 3.17 19.57 9.03
CA THR A 156 3.23 20.34 10.28
C THR A 156 4.62 20.35 10.93
N ASP A 157 5.60 19.76 10.24
CA ASP A 157 6.99 19.58 10.70
C ASP A 157 7.12 18.92 12.08
N LEU A 158 6.19 18.00 12.41
CA LEU A 158 6.12 17.25 13.67
C LEU A 158 6.00 18.20 14.90
N PRO A 159 4.84 18.89 15.06
CA PRO A 159 4.66 19.98 16.02
C PRO A 159 4.69 19.52 17.47
N GLU A 160 4.62 18.22 17.75
CA GLU A 160 4.80 17.66 19.10
C GLU A 160 6.15 18.06 19.73
N PHE A 161 7.12 18.54 18.92
CA PHE A 161 8.41 19.03 19.36
C PHE A 161 8.59 20.56 19.26
N ASN A 162 7.60 21.29 18.73
CA ASN A 162 7.65 22.75 18.59
C ASN A 162 7.18 23.51 19.85
N SER A 163 7.05 22.82 21.00
CA SER A 163 6.55 23.40 22.26
C SER A 163 7.61 23.44 23.37
N VAL A 164 8.88 23.65 23.03
CA VAL A 164 9.91 24.05 24.00
C VAL A 164 10.84 25.07 23.35
N ASN A 165 10.46 26.34 23.47
CA ASN A 165 11.36 27.49 23.43
C ASN A 165 10.78 28.56 24.36
#